data_AF-A0A6T9XV77-F1
#
_entry.id   AF-A0A6T9XV77-F1
#
_cell.length_a   1.000
_cell.length_b   1.000
_cell.length_c   1.000
_cell.angle_alpha   90.00
_cell.angle_beta   90.00
_cell.angle_gamma   90.00
#
_symmetry.space_group_name_H-M   'P 1'
#
loop_
_entity.id
_entity.type
_entity.pdbx_description
1 polymer ?
#
loop_
_entity_poly.entity_id
_entity_poly.type
_entity_poly.pdbx_seq_one_letter_code
_entity_poly.pdbx_strand_id
1 'polypeptide(L)'
;MDILCKWHVIVKYMLNHDREEMFFPIMTCTFWINIVTQSVLYLSYFQFLDVNLSSYLSQTCIVAFYIATVALFYVAVKNKARYNKAEEWFKAFNSNDALIIKLLMGFFMLVSFVVLLFKALLSM
;
A
#
# COMPACT_ATOMS: atom_id res chain seq x y z
N MET A 1 -10.23 6.06 7.63
CA MET A 1 -9.03 6.06 8.49
C MET A 1 -8.82 4.73 9.22
N ASP A 2 -9.85 4.11 9.78
CA ASP A 2 -9.69 2.84 10.52
C ASP A 2 -9.22 1.68 9.65
N ILE A 3 -9.69 1.61 8.39
CA ILE A 3 -9.24 0.60 7.42
C ILE A 3 -7.74 0.73 7.12
N LEU A 4 -7.24 1.96 6.89
CA LEU A 4 -5.81 2.21 6.66
C LEU A 4 -4.96 1.78 7.87
N CYS A 5 -5.46 2.02 9.09
CA CYS A 5 -4.80 1.60 10.31
C CYS A 5 -4.77 0.07 10.45
N LYS A 6 -5.87 -0.63 10.14
CA LYS A 6 -5.90 -2.10 10.13
C LYS A 6 -4.97 -2.69 9.08
N TRP A 7 -4.92 -2.08 7.89
CA TRP A 7 -3.99 -2.49 6.84
C TRP A 7 -2.53 -2.35 7.30
N HIS A 8 -2.17 -1.20 7.87
CA HIS A 8 -0.85 -0.99 8.44
C HIS A 8 -0.50 -2.05 9.49
N VAL A 9 -1.42 -2.39 10.39
CA VAL A 9 -1.21 -3.44 11.41
C VAL A 9 -0.94 -4.79 10.78
N ILE A 10 -1.70 -5.20 9.74
CA ILE A 10 -1.45 -6.47 9.03
C ILE A 10 -0.04 -6.47 8.43
N VAL A 11 0.37 -5.38 7.78
CA VAL A 11 1.69 -5.25 7.14
C VAL A 11 2.81 -5.24 8.19
N LYS A 12 2.62 -4.54 9.32
CA LYS A 12 3.55 -4.62 10.47
C LYS A 12 3.80 -6.07 10.89
N TYR A 13 2.72 -6.84 11.09
CA TYR A 13 2.83 -8.22 11.54
C TYR A 13 3.32 -9.19 10.46
N MET A 14 3.16 -8.85 9.19
CA MET A 14 3.73 -9.58 8.06
C MET A 14 5.25 -9.37 7.99
N LEU A 15 5.71 -8.14 8.22
CA LEU A 15 7.13 -7.76 8.21
C LEU A 15 7.86 -8.03 9.55
N ASN A 16 7.13 -8.49 10.57
CA ASN A 16 7.64 -8.75 11.91
C ASN A 16 8.28 -7.53 12.59
N HIS A 17 7.69 -6.36 12.38
CA HIS A 17 8.15 -5.10 12.99
C HIS A 17 7.46 -4.81 14.32
N ASP A 18 8.18 -4.14 15.21
CA ASP A 18 7.63 -3.68 16.49
C ASP A 18 6.79 -2.41 16.34
N ARG A 19 6.04 -2.07 17.39
CA ARG A 19 5.20 -0.87 17.40
C ARG A 19 6.01 0.40 17.20
N GLU A 20 7.25 0.45 17.65
CA GLU A 20 8.09 1.64 17.55
C GLU A 20 8.59 1.87 16.12
N GLU A 21 8.58 0.81 15.30
CA GLU A 21 9.05 0.79 13.92
C GLU A 21 7.92 1.07 12.91
N MET A 22 7.01 1.99 13.24
CA MET A 22 5.82 2.27 12.41
C MET A 22 6.17 2.74 10.99
N PHE A 23 7.37 3.29 10.79
CA PHE A 23 7.83 3.83 9.53
C PHE A 23 7.92 2.78 8.42
N PHE A 24 8.51 1.61 8.68
CA PHE A 24 8.70 0.60 7.63
C PHE A 24 7.37 0.10 7.06
N PRO A 25 6.36 -0.30 7.87
CA PRO A 25 5.07 -0.70 7.33
C PRO A 25 4.33 0.44 6.62
N ILE A 26 4.49 1.71 7.06
CA ILE A 26 3.95 2.88 6.33
C ILE A 26 4.56 2.96 4.93
N MET A 27 5.88 2.86 4.84
CA MET A 27 6.60 2.95 3.56
C MET A 27 6.20 1.80 2.64
N THR A 28 6.11 0.57 3.14
CA THR A 28 5.67 -0.59 2.37
C THR A 28 4.24 -0.43 1.83
N CYS A 29 3.28 0.01 2.66
CA CYS A 29 1.90 0.25 2.22
C CYS A 29 1.84 1.34 1.14
N THR A 30 2.55 2.45 1.39
CA THR A 30 2.57 3.61 0.49
C THR A 30 3.18 3.25 -0.85
N PHE A 31 4.35 2.60 -0.84
CA PHE A 31 5.04 2.16 -2.05
C PHE A 31 4.16 1.24 -2.90
N TRP A 32 3.53 0.25 -2.27
CA TRP A 32 2.66 -0.68 -2.98
C TRP A 32 1.41 0.01 -3.56
N ILE A 33 0.71 0.87 -2.81
CA ILE A 33 -0.45 1.63 -3.32
C ILE A 33 -0.04 2.52 -4.50
N ASN A 34 1.13 3.15 -4.40
CA ASN A 34 1.64 4.04 -5.41
C ASN A 34 1.90 3.30 -6.73
N ILE A 35 2.57 2.14 -6.68
CA ILE A 35 2.79 1.28 -7.85
C ILE A 35 1.45 0.84 -8.45
N VAL A 36 0.55 0.27 -7.63
CA VAL A 36 -0.72 -0.25 -8.13
C VAL A 36 -1.53 0.85 -8.81
N THR A 37 -1.63 2.02 -8.16
CA THR A 37 -2.39 3.15 -8.69
C THR A 37 -1.77 3.68 -9.98
N GLN A 38 -0.44 3.83 -10.03
CA GLN A 38 0.26 4.30 -11.24
C GLN A 38 0.11 3.32 -12.40
N SER A 39 0.27 2.02 -12.17
CA SER A 39 0.11 1.03 -13.22
C SER A 39 -1.33 0.99 -13.73
N VAL A 40 -2.33 1.14 -12.86
CA VAL A 40 -3.74 1.23 -13.28
C VAL A 40 -3.99 2.49 -14.10
N LEU A 41 -3.50 3.65 -13.67
CA LEU A 41 -3.62 4.90 -14.43
C LEU A 41 -2.90 4.83 -15.78
N TYR A 42 -1.72 4.23 -15.83
CA TYR A 42 -0.97 3.99 -17.07
C TYR A 42 -1.80 3.20 -18.08
N LEU A 43 -2.33 2.05 -17.66
CA LEU A 43 -3.08 1.15 -18.53
C LEU A 43 -4.46 1.68 -18.94
N SER A 44 -5.12 2.45 -18.07
CA SER A 44 -6.49 2.93 -18.31
C SER A 44 -6.56 4.29 -19.00
N TYR A 45 -5.62 5.18 -18.69
CA TYR A 45 -5.69 6.57 -19.12
C TYR A 45 -4.59 6.92 -20.11
N PHE A 46 -3.34 6.65 -19.77
CA PHE A 46 -2.21 7.08 -20.60
C PHE A 46 -2.08 6.27 -21.89
N GLN A 47 -2.25 4.95 -21.83
CA GLN A 47 -2.23 4.08 -23.01
C GLN A 47 -3.43 4.31 -23.93
N PHE A 48 -4.59 4.65 -23.39
CA PHE A 48 -5.82 4.82 -24.19
C PHE A 48 -5.93 6.23 -24.83
N LEU A 49 -5.38 7.25 -24.18
CA LEU A 49 -5.47 8.65 -24.62
C LEU A 49 -4.17 9.21 -25.23
N ASP A 50 -3.16 8.35 -25.44
CA ASP A 50 -1.84 8.70 -25.98
C ASP A 50 -1.15 9.86 -25.22
N VAL A 51 -1.36 9.89 -23.90
CA VAL A 51 -0.82 10.94 -23.03
C VAL A 51 0.61 10.58 -22.64
N ASN A 52 1.56 11.48 -22.91
CA ASN A 52 2.98 11.22 -22.69
C ASN A 52 3.39 11.31 -21.21
N LEU A 53 3.91 10.22 -20.64
CA LEU A 53 4.39 10.14 -19.26
C LEU A 53 5.64 11.00 -18.99
N SER A 54 6.38 11.41 -20.02
CA SER A 54 7.58 12.23 -19.89
C SER A 54 7.28 13.68 -19.49
N SER A 55 6.00 14.08 -19.43
CA SER A 55 5.64 15.42 -18.97
C SER A 55 6.05 15.63 -17.50
N TYR A 56 6.69 16.77 -17.23
CA TYR A 56 7.03 17.19 -15.86
C TYR A 56 5.80 17.26 -14.95
N LEU A 57 4.62 17.55 -15.49
CA LEU A 57 3.37 17.58 -14.74
C LEU A 57 2.99 16.18 -14.24
N SER A 58 3.07 15.16 -15.10
CA SER A 58 2.78 13.76 -14.75
C SER A 58 3.71 13.27 -13.64
N GLN A 59 5.01 13.55 -13.75
CA GLN A 59 6.01 13.20 -12.74
C GLN A 59 5.76 13.92 -11.40
N THR A 60 5.41 15.22 -11.46
CA THR A 60 5.10 16.00 -10.25
C THR A 60 3.86 15.47 -9.53
N CYS A 61 2.80 15.13 -10.28
CA CYS A 61 1.59 14.53 -9.73
C CYS A 61 1.86 13.17 -9.06
N ILE A 62 2.73 12.34 -9.66
CA ILE A 62 3.17 11.05 -9.10
C ILE A 62 3.84 11.25 -7.74
N VAL A 63 4.81 12.17 -7.66
CA VAL A 63 5.53 12.45 -6.41
C VAL A 63 4.60 13.05 -5.36
N ALA A 64 3.73 13.99 -5.75
CA ALA A 64 2.74 14.57 -4.84
C ALA A 64 1.79 13.51 -4.29
N PHE A 65 1.32 12.57 -5.12
CA PHE A 65 0.48 11.45 -4.69
C PHE A 65 1.22 10.51 -3.73
N TYR A 66 2.51 10.25 -3.97
CA TYR A 66 3.33 9.48 -3.04
C TYR A 66 3.43 10.16 -1.67
N ILE A 67 3.75 11.45 -1.63
CA ILE A 67 3.84 12.20 -0.37
C ILE A 67 2.49 12.24 0.35
N ALA A 68 1.39 12.46 -0.38
CA ALA A 68 0.04 12.48 0.17
C ALA A 68 -0.35 11.13 0.79
N THR A 69 0.00 10.01 0.13
CA THR A 69 -0.27 8.67 0.67
C THR A 69 0.55 8.39 1.93
N VAL A 70 1.82 8.80 1.99
CA VAL A 70 2.63 8.71 3.23
C VAL A 70 1.97 9.49 4.37
N ALA A 71 1.57 10.74 4.09
CA ALA A 71 0.93 11.60 5.09
C ALA A 71 -0.40 10.99 5.59
N LEU A 72 -1.20 10.41 4.70
CA LEU A 72 -2.46 9.74 5.05
C LEU A 72 -2.22 8.54 5.98
N PHE A 73 -1.26 7.67 5.67
CA PHE A 73 -0.91 6.55 6.54
C PHE A 73 -0.38 7.02 7.88
N TYR A 74 0.51 8.02 7.88
CA TYR A 74 1.06 8.58 9.10
C TYR A 74 -0.04 9.13 10.02
N VAL A 75 -0.97 9.93 9.49
CA VAL A 75 -2.11 10.45 10.26
C VAL A 75 -3.04 9.32 10.72
N ALA A 76 -3.23 8.28 9.91
CA ALA A 76 -4.07 7.14 10.26
C ALA A 76 -3.53 6.39 11.49
N VAL A 77 -2.22 6.19 11.58
CA VAL A 77 -1.58 5.39 12.65
C VAL A 77 -1.12 6.21 13.86
N LYS A 78 -0.95 7.54 13.72
CA LYS A 78 -0.55 8.43 14.83
C LYS A 78 -1.55 8.43 15.99
N ASN A 79 -2.83 8.18 15.73
CA ASN A 79 -3.83 8.11 16.79
C ASN A 79 -3.68 6.81 17.60
N LYS A 80 -3.10 6.90 18.80
CA LYS A 80 -2.83 5.75 19.68
C LYS A 80 -4.06 4.91 20.01
N ALA A 81 -5.20 5.54 20.27
CA ALA A 81 -6.43 4.83 20.64
C ALA A 81 -6.96 4.00 19.46
N ARG A 82 -6.99 4.59 18.25
CA ARG A 82 -7.35 3.89 17.02
C ARG A 82 -6.38 2.75 16.72
N TYR A 83 -5.08 3.02 16.88
CA TYR A 83 -4.04 2.04 16.62
C TYR A 83 -4.13 0.83 17.55
N ASN A 84 -4.29 1.06 18.86
CA ASN A 84 -4.46 0.00 19.84
C ASN A 84 -5.69 -0.86 19.51
N LYS A 85 -6.82 -0.24 19.16
CA LYS A 85 -8.04 -0.96 18.76
C LYS A 85 -7.81 -1.82 17.50
N ALA A 86 -7.04 -1.33 16.53
CA ALA A 86 -6.70 -2.09 15.33
C ALA A 86 -5.73 -3.25 15.64
N GLU A 87 -4.79 -3.05 16.56
CA GLU A 87 -3.85 -4.08 17.00
C GLU A 87 -4.53 -5.17 17.82
N GLU A 88 -5.42 -4.81 18.75
CA GLU A 88 -6.27 -5.74 19.50
C GLU A 88 -7.16 -6.56 18.56
N TRP A 89 -7.77 -5.92 17.56
CA TRP A 89 -8.54 -6.61 16.53
C TRP A 89 -7.71 -7.67 15.80
N PHE A 90 -6.45 -7.38 15.45
CA PHE A 90 -5.59 -8.35 14.78
C PHE A 90 -5.12 -9.47 15.73
N LYS A 91 -4.81 -9.14 16.99
CA LYS A 91 -4.42 -10.11 18.02
C LYS A 91 -5.57 -11.01 18.48
N ALA A 92 -6.82 -10.60 18.27
CA ALA A 92 -7.99 -11.41 18.58
C ALA A 92 -8.17 -12.62 17.65
N PHE A 93 -7.46 -12.65 16.51
CA PHE A 93 -7.43 -13.82 15.63
C PHE A 93 -6.57 -14.93 16.23
N ASN A 94 -6.97 -16.19 16.00
CA ASN A 94 -6.13 -17.34 16.30
C ASN A 94 -4.83 -17.30 15.46
N SER A 95 -3.79 -18.01 15.91
CA SER A 95 -2.50 -18.05 15.21
C SER A 95 -2.63 -18.44 13.73
N ASN A 96 -3.49 -19.41 13.43
CA ASN A 96 -3.75 -19.87 12.06
C ASN A 96 -4.46 -18.80 11.22
N ASP A 97 -5.48 -18.13 11.76
CA ASP A 97 -6.24 -17.11 11.03
C ASP A 97 -5.37 -15.87 10.76
N ALA A 98 -4.58 -15.45 11.75
CA ALA A 98 -3.62 -14.37 11.59
C ALA A 98 -2.56 -14.70 10.52
N LEU A 99 -2.09 -15.95 10.47
CA LEU A 99 -1.17 -16.41 9.42
C LEU A 99 -1.82 -16.39 8.03
N ILE A 100 -3.06 -16.86 7.91
CA ILE A 100 -3.82 -16.80 6.66
C ILE A 100 -3.99 -15.35 6.19
N ILE A 101 -4.34 -14.42 7.07
CA ILE A 101 -4.49 -13.00 6.72
C ILE A 101 -3.17 -12.41 6.22
N LYS A 102 -2.04 -12.71 6.89
CA LYS A 102 -0.71 -12.27 6.44
C LYS A 102 -0.38 -12.82 5.06
N LEU A 103 -0.62 -14.11 4.83
CA LEU A 103 -0.35 -14.77 3.55
C LEU A 103 -1.23 -14.21 2.44
N LEU A 104 -2.53 -14.02 2.68
CA LEU A 104 -3.45 -13.42 1.72
C LEU A 104 -3.06 -11.99 1.36
N MET A 105 -2.69 -11.18 2.35
CA MET A 105 -2.21 -9.82 2.11
C MET A 105 -0.92 -9.82 1.30
N GLY A 106 0.07 -10.63 1.70
CA GLY A 106 1.33 -10.75 0.97
C GLY A 106 1.13 -11.25 -0.46
N PHE A 107 0.30 -12.26 -0.66
CA PHE A 107 -0.05 -12.80 -1.98
C PHE A 107 -0.77 -11.74 -2.83
N PHE A 108 -1.74 -11.03 -2.27
CA PHE A 108 -2.42 -9.94 -2.97
C PHE A 108 -1.44 -8.84 -3.39
N MET A 109 -0.54 -8.43 -2.49
CA MET A 109 0.47 -7.43 -2.80
C MET A 109 1.43 -7.88 -3.90
N LEU A 110 1.87 -9.13 -3.84
CA LEU A 110 2.77 -9.72 -4.84
C LEU A 110 2.09 -9.88 -6.21
N VAL A 111 0.90 -10.49 -6.26
CA VAL A 111 0.19 -10.74 -7.52
C VAL A 111 -0.18 -9.43 -8.20
N SER A 112 -0.69 -8.45 -7.45
CA SER A 112 -1.00 -7.13 -8.02
C SER A 112 0.25 -6.47 -8.59
N PHE A 113 1.38 -6.51 -7.88
CA PHE A 113 2.65 -5.99 -8.39
C PHE A 113 3.11 -6.70 -9.66
N VAL A 114 3.17 -8.04 -9.65
CA VAL A 114 3.67 -8.84 -10.77
C VAL A 114 2.78 -8.69 -12.00
N VAL A 115 1.45 -8.81 -11.85
CA VAL A 115 0.51 -8.68 -12.96
C VAL A 115 0.60 -7.29 -13.60
N LEU A 116 0.67 -6.24 -12.80
CA LEU A 116 0.74 -4.87 -13.29
C LEU A 116 2.10 -4.57 -13.94
N LEU A 117 3.19 -5.09 -13.39
CA LEU A 117 4.53 -5.00 -13.98
C LEU A 117 4.59 -5.69 -15.35
N PHE A 118 4.12 -6.94 -15.44
CA PHE A 118 4.09 -7.67 -16.70
C PHE A 118 3.21 -6.98 -17.74
N LYS A 119 2.06 -6.47 -17.33
CA LYS A 119 1.15 -5.77 -18.24
C LYS A 119 1.73 -4.44 -18.73
N ALA A 120 2.47 -3.71 -17.90
CA ALA A 120 3.19 -2.52 -18.32
C ALA A 120 4.35 -2.85 -19.27
N LEU A 121 5.10 -3.93 -19.02
CA LEU A 121 6.20 -4.37 -19.90
C LEU A 121 5.69 -4.83 -21.28
N LEU A 122 4.56 -5.53 -21.33
CA LEU A 122 3.96 -6.00 -22.59
C LEU A 122 3.27 -4.88 -23.38
N SER A 123 2.99 -3.73 -22.77
CA SER A 123 2.39 -2.57 -23.43
C SER A 123 3.38 -1.47 -23.79
N MET A 124 4.68 -1.66 -23.50
CA MET A 124 5.79 -0.89 -24.09
C MET A 124 6.19 -1.49 -25.45
#